data_AF-A0A956L9D7-F1
#
_entry.id   AF-A0A956L9D7-F1
#
_cell.length_a   1.000
_cell.length_b   1.000
_cell.length_c   1.000
_cell.angle_alpha   90.00
_cell.angle_beta   90.00
_cell.angle_gamma   90.00
#
_symmetry.space_group_name_H-M   'P 1'
#
loop_
_entity.id
_entity.type
_entity.pdbx_description
1 polymer ?
#
loop_
_entity_poly.entity_id
_entity_poly.type
_entity_poly.pdbx_seq_one_letter_code
_entity_poly.pdbx_strand_id
1 'polypeptide(L)'
;MLRAHDSLALHLCSIATLALGLLACGDDVDPIEPATTSVGATTAPTTAADSTTGPCVDGQEGCPCTPGGACDPGLQCLSDLCVDVGGTCPVGSAGCPCTMGGGCDPGLACTDGVCVDPRG
;
A
#
# COMPACT_ATOMS: atom_id res chain seq x y z
N MET A 1 39.00 -15.98 5.33
CA MET A 1 39.53 -14.79 6.05
C MET A 1 38.47 -13.68 5.93
N LEU A 2 37.29 -13.83 6.52
CA LEU A 2 36.98 -13.60 7.94
C LEU A 2 37.04 -12.10 8.32
N ARG A 3 35.92 -11.38 8.14
CA ARG A 3 35.53 -10.27 9.02
C ARG A 3 34.04 -10.37 9.35
N ALA A 4 33.73 -11.43 10.10
CA ALA A 4 32.48 -11.67 10.81
C ALA A 4 32.46 -10.88 12.14
N HIS A 5 32.74 -9.58 12.09
CA HIS A 5 32.87 -8.74 13.30
C HIS A 5 31.76 -7.69 13.47
N ASP A 6 30.88 -7.49 12.50
CA ASP A 6 29.81 -6.49 12.59
C ASP A 6 28.53 -7.03 13.25
N SER A 7 28.27 -8.34 13.14
CA SER A 7 27.05 -8.97 13.68
C SER A 7 27.06 -9.19 15.20
N LEU A 8 28.22 -9.07 15.87
CA LEU A 8 28.30 -9.26 17.33
C LEU A 8 27.86 -8.02 18.13
N ALA A 9 27.97 -6.81 17.57
CA ALA A 9 27.69 -5.58 18.29
C ALA A 9 26.18 -5.28 18.43
N LEU A 10 25.36 -5.60 17.42
CA LEU A 10 23.91 -5.37 17.50
C LEU A 10 23.19 -6.38 18.41
N HIS A 11 23.69 -7.63 18.49
CA HIS A 11 23.03 -8.67 19.29
C HIS A 11 23.27 -8.53 20.80
N LEU A 12 24.27 -7.77 21.24
CA LEU A 12 24.52 -7.53 22.67
C LEU A 12 23.58 -6.47 23.28
N CYS A 13 22.86 -5.69 22.46
CA CYS A 13 21.89 -4.72 22.95
C CYS A 13 20.52 -5.36 23.29
N SER A 14 20.20 -6.53 22.71
CA SER A 14 18.88 -7.17 22.88
C SER A 14 18.77 -8.15 24.04
N ILE A 15 19.87 -8.57 24.68
CA ILE A 15 19.82 -9.65 25.70
C ILE A 15 19.88 -9.12 27.14
N ALA A 16 20.08 -7.81 27.35
CA ALA A 16 20.23 -7.21 28.67
C ALA A 16 18.98 -6.48 29.21
N THR A 17 17.84 -6.51 28.51
CA THR A 17 16.59 -5.82 28.93
C THR A 17 15.53 -6.73 29.56
N LEU A 18 15.80 -8.02 29.74
CA LEU A 18 14.83 -8.97 30.33
C LEU A 18 14.88 -9.07 31.87
N ALA A 19 15.63 -8.22 32.56
CA ALA A 19 15.65 -8.22 34.02
C ALA A 19 15.85 -6.82 34.61
N LEU A 20 14.77 -6.29 35.17
CA LEU A 20 14.74 -5.20 36.16
C LEU A 20 15.24 -3.81 35.71
N GLY A 21 14.27 -2.90 35.58
CA GLY A 21 14.46 -1.55 36.08
C GLY A 21 14.48 -0.46 35.02
N LEU A 22 13.51 0.44 35.14
CA LEU A 22 13.63 1.87 34.88
C LEU A 22 15.06 2.31 34.56
N LEU A 23 15.32 2.64 33.29
CA LEU A 23 16.24 3.72 32.97
C LEU A 23 15.72 4.41 31.72
N ALA A 24 15.02 5.51 31.97
CA ALA A 24 14.73 6.52 30.99
C ALA A 24 16.02 6.94 30.28
N CYS A 25 16.04 6.82 28.95
CA CYS A 25 16.55 7.87 28.09
C CYS A 25 15.28 8.44 27.42
N GLY A 26 14.86 9.68 27.57
CA GLY A 26 15.42 10.90 28.11
C GLY A 26 14.52 11.98 27.50
N ASP A 27 14.10 12.93 28.33
CA ASP A 27 13.16 14.01 28.06
C ASP A 27 13.49 14.87 26.83
N ASP A 28 12.50 15.07 25.96
CA ASP A 28 12.29 16.36 25.29
C ASP A 28 10.80 16.70 25.39
N VAL A 29 10.46 17.28 26.55
CA VAL A 29 9.22 18.03 26.77
C VAL A 29 9.38 19.34 26.00
N ASP A 30 8.97 19.35 24.74
CA ASP A 30 8.87 20.59 23.99
C ASP A 30 7.65 21.39 24.50
N PRO A 31 7.84 22.63 24.98
CA PRO A 31 6.76 23.44 25.53
C PRO A 31 5.73 23.77 24.46
N ILE A 32 4.46 23.60 24.82
CA ILE A 32 3.30 24.07 24.05
C ILE A 32 3.38 25.60 23.96
N GLU A 33 3.85 26.12 22.83
CA GLU A 33 3.65 27.51 22.44
C GLU A 33 2.30 27.63 21.68
N PRO A 34 1.33 28.39 22.20
CA PRO A 34 0.11 28.66 21.48
C PRO A 34 0.33 29.84 20.53
N ALA A 35 0.17 29.56 19.23
CA ALA A 35 -0.75 30.27 18.32
C ALA A 35 -0.16 30.63 16.95
N THR A 36 -1.08 30.60 15.98
CA THR A 36 -1.12 31.33 14.70
C THR A 36 -0.45 30.68 13.47
N THR A 37 -1.29 29.92 12.77
CA THR A 37 -1.57 29.98 11.32
C THR A 37 -0.53 30.67 10.42
N SER A 38 0.05 29.92 9.48
CA SER A 38 0.32 30.45 8.13
C SER A 38 0.44 29.33 7.09
N VAL A 39 -0.36 29.45 6.03
CA VAL A 39 -0.39 28.59 4.84
C VAL A 39 0.77 28.96 3.91
N GLY A 40 1.48 27.97 3.39
CA GLY A 40 2.54 28.19 2.40
C GLY A 40 2.86 26.94 1.57
N ALA A 41 2.12 26.74 0.48
CA ALA A 41 2.57 25.98 -0.70
C ALA A 41 3.83 26.67 -1.28
N THR A 42 4.81 26.08 -1.96
CA THR A 42 4.88 25.04 -3.01
C THR A 42 6.40 24.74 -3.15
N THR A 43 6.95 23.55 -3.39
CA THR A 43 7.10 22.87 -4.70
C THR A 43 7.98 21.60 -4.50
N ALA A 44 7.64 20.51 -5.21
CA ALA A 44 8.18 19.13 -5.08
C ALA A 44 9.67 18.92 -5.48
N PRO A 45 10.25 17.74 -5.16
CA PRO A 45 10.39 16.73 -6.23
C PRO A 45 10.05 15.27 -5.85
N THR A 46 9.35 14.61 -6.79
CA THR A 46 9.51 13.25 -7.34
C THR A 46 9.70 12.01 -6.42
N THR A 47 8.60 11.25 -6.32
CA THR A 47 8.47 9.77 -6.37
C THR A 47 9.09 8.93 -5.25
N ALA A 48 8.31 8.75 -4.19
CA ALA A 48 7.87 7.42 -3.79
C ALA A 48 6.35 7.40 -3.90
N ALA A 49 5.77 6.34 -4.45
CA ALA A 49 4.33 6.12 -4.41
C ALA A 49 3.93 5.82 -2.96
N ASP A 50 3.78 6.89 -2.17
CA ASP A 50 3.14 6.86 -0.87
C ASP A 50 1.64 6.90 -1.12
N SER A 51 1.03 5.72 -1.24
CA SER A 51 -0.41 5.54 -1.40
C SER A 51 -1.20 5.84 -0.12
N THR A 52 -0.72 6.73 0.77
CA THR A 52 -1.29 6.89 2.12
C THR A 52 -1.62 8.34 2.48
N THR A 53 -2.02 9.18 1.52
CA THR A 53 -2.79 10.40 1.85
C THR A 53 -3.80 10.80 0.77
N GLY A 54 -4.56 9.83 0.27
CA GLY A 54 -5.96 10.05 -0.08
C GLY A 54 -6.79 9.15 0.83
N PRO A 55 -8.05 9.49 1.23
CA PRO A 55 -8.88 8.61 2.03
C PRO A 55 -9.24 7.37 1.20
N CYS A 56 -8.34 6.40 1.16
CA CYS A 56 -8.62 5.09 0.66
C CYS A 56 -9.56 4.42 1.67
N VAL A 57 -10.73 4.01 1.20
CA VAL A 57 -11.67 3.25 2.03
C VAL A 57 -11.12 1.83 2.15
N ASP A 58 -11.02 1.32 3.38
CA ASP A 58 -10.58 -0.06 3.61
C ASP A 58 -11.41 -1.01 2.74
N GLY A 59 -10.72 -1.87 1.97
CA GLY A 59 -11.35 -2.80 1.04
C GLY A 59 -11.27 -2.40 -0.44
N GLN A 60 -10.93 -1.16 -0.78
CA GLN A 60 -10.82 -0.71 -2.19
C GLN A 60 -9.56 -1.21 -2.89
N GLU A 61 -9.55 -1.22 -4.23
CA GLU A 61 -8.37 -1.61 -5.01
C GLU A 61 -7.15 -0.74 -4.65
N GLY A 62 -6.01 -1.39 -4.35
CA GLY A 62 -4.78 -0.72 -3.95
C GLY A 62 -4.81 -0.12 -2.53
N CYS A 63 -5.82 -0.49 -1.73
CA CYS A 63 -6.05 0.01 -0.37
C CYS A 63 -5.92 -1.13 0.66
N PRO A 64 -5.75 -0.81 1.96
CA PRO A 64 -5.64 -1.84 2.99
C PRO A 64 -6.91 -2.69 3.08
N CYS A 65 -6.73 -3.96 3.46
CA CYS A 65 -7.86 -4.84 3.71
C CYS A 65 -8.69 -4.35 4.89
N THR A 66 -10.00 -4.62 4.87
CA THR A 66 -10.84 -4.36 6.04
C THR A 66 -10.31 -5.13 7.27
N PRO A 67 -10.68 -4.73 8.50
CA PRO A 67 -10.30 -5.47 9.72
C PRO A 67 -10.69 -6.96 9.72
N GLY A 68 -11.63 -7.37 8.86
CA GLY A 68 -12.02 -8.76 8.65
C GLY A 68 -11.20 -9.51 7.59
N GLY A 69 -10.17 -8.88 7.00
CA GLY A 69 -9.39 -9.43 5.89
C GLY A 69 -10.15 -9.48 4.56
N ALA A 70 -11.26 -8.73 4.45
CA ALA A 70 -12.09 -8.66 3.25
C ALA A 70 -11.77 -7.41 2.43
N CYS A 71 -12.07 -7.50 1.13
CA CYS A 71 -11.99 -6.42 0.17
C CYS A 71 -13.33 -6.26 -0.55
N ASP A 72 -13.46 -5.23 -1.37
CA ASP A 72 -14.62 -5.01 -2.23
C ASP A 72 -14.86 -6.23 -3.14
N PRO A 73 -16.11 -6.45 -3.58
CA PRO A 73 -16.49 -7.59 -4.39
C PRO A 73 -15.56 -7.76 -5.59
N GLY A 74 -14.79 -8.83 -5.54
CA GLY A 74 -13.92 -9.24 -6.62
C GLY A 74 -12.43 -8.94 -6.45
N LEU A 75 -12.07 -8.32 -5.33
CA LEU A 75 -10.70 -8.14 -4.89
C LEU A 75 -10.33 -9.22 -3.87
N GLN A 76 -9.05 -9.57 -3.77
CA GLN A 76 -8.51 -10.41 -2.70
C GLN A 76 -7.54 -9.62 -1.84
N CYS A 77 -7.59 -9.89 -0.53
CA CYS A 77 -6.60 -9.40 0.41
C CYS A 77 -5.31 -10.21 0.28
N LEU A 78 -4.27 -9.63 -0.32
CA LEU A 78 -2.92 -10.18 -0.37
C LEU A 78 -1.97 -9.23 0.35
N SER A 79 -1.28 -9.71 1.38
CA SER A 79 -0.26 -8.95 2.12
C SER A 79 -0.78 -7.59 2.62
N ASP A 80 -1.95 -7.61 3.27
CA ASP A 80 -2.66 -6.42 3.78
C ASP A 80 -3.10 -5.42 2.71
N LEU A 81 -3.05 -5.79 1.43
CA LEU A 81 -3.49 -4.97 0.31
C LEU A 81 -4.59 -5.66 -0.50
N CYS A 82 -5.63 -4.92 -0.82
CA CYS A 82 -6.68 -5.37 -1.72
C CYS A 82 -6.20 -5.27 -3.17
N VAL A 83 -6.00 -6.43 -3.80
CA VAL A 83 -5.56 -6.55 -5.18
C VAL A 83 -6.63 -7.23 -6.02
N ASP A 84 -6.81 -6.77 -7.24
CA ASP A 84 -7.60 -7.49 -8.23
C ASP A 84 -6.80 -8.72 -8.67
N VAL A 85 -7.26 -9.89 -8.24
CA VAL A 85 -6.64 -11.17 -8.61
C VAL A 85 -7.22 -11.74 -9.92
N GLY A 86 -7.91 -10.92 -10.71
CA GLY A 86 -8.49 -11.32 -12.00
C GLY A 86 -9.62 -12.35 -11.91
N GLY A 87 -10.12 -12.64 -10.71
CA GLY A 87 -11.15 -13.67 -10.49
C GLY A 87 -12.58 -13.22 -10.83
N THR A 88 -12.78 -11.92 -10.99
CA THR A 88 -14.11 -11.28 -10.89
C THR A 88 -14.20 -10.05 -11.76
N CYS A 89 -13.32 -9.94 -12.74
CA CYS A 89 -13.37 -8.81 -13.61
C CYS A 89 -14.62 -8.98 -14.52
N PRO A 90 -15.46 -7.94 -14.67
CA PRO A 90 -16.71 -8.05 -15.41
C PRO A 90 -16.41 -8.44 -16.85
N VAL A 91 -17.15 -9.43 -17.37
CA VAL A 91 -17.00 -9.85 -18.76
C VAL A 91 -17.23 -8.64 -19.67
N GLY A 92 -16.23 -8.33 -20.50
CA GLY A 92 -16.23 -7.14 -21.34
C GLY A 92 -15.32 -5.99 -20.87
N SER A 93 -14.82 -6.00 -19.64
CA SER A 93 -13.97 -4.92 -19.12
C SER A 93 -12.49 -5.06 -19.49
N ALA A 94 -11.70 -4.00 -19.32
CA ALA A 94 -10.28 -3.99 -19.73
C ALA A 94 -9.48 -5.10 -19.02
N GLY A 95 -8.76 -5.92 -19.78
CA GLY A 95 -8.02 -7.08 -19.28
C GLY A 95 -8.89 -8.33 -19.02
N CYS A 96 -10.19 -8.26 -19.28
CA CYS A 96 -11.14 -9.34 -18.99
C CYS A 96 -11.53 -10.18 -20.19
N PRO A 97 -12.09 -11.38 -19.97
CA PRO A 97 -12.71 -12.15 -21.03
C PRO A 97 -13.81 -11.35 -21.73
N CYS A 98 -13.88 -11.49 -23.05
CA CYS A 98 -14.94 -10.87 -23.85
C CYS A 98 -16.31 -11.49 -23.54
N THR A 99 -17.37 -10.74 -23.81
CA THR A 99 -18.74 -11.29 -23.78
C THR A 99 -18.89 -12.45 -24.77
N MET A 100 -19.93 -13.28 -24.59
CA MET A 100 -20.23 -14.39 -25.51
C MET A 100 -20.40 -13.92 -26.97
N GLY A 101 -20.78 -12.65 -27.17
CA GLY A 101 -20.87 -12.03 -28.50
C GLY A 101 -19.56 -11.40 -29.01
N GLY A 102 -18.44 -11.57 -28.31
CA GLY A 102 -17.16 -10.93 -28.64
C GLY A 102 -17.12 -9.42 -28.36
N GLY A 103 -18.08 -8.90 -27.59
CA GLY A 103 -18.15 -7.49 -27.21
C GLY A 103 -17.38 -7.18 -25.93
N CYS A 104 -16.93 -5.94 -25.84
CA CYS A 104 -16.25 -5.32 -24.69
C CYS A 104 -16.88 -3.95 -24.37
N ASP A 105 -16.49 -3.35 -23.25
CA ASP A 105 -16.89 -2.01 -22.86
C ASP A 105 -16.51 -0.97 -23.95
N PRO A 106 -17.22 0.17 -24.03
CA PRO A 106 -17.02 1.16 -25.08
C PRO A 106 -15.56 1.62 -25.18
N GLY A 107 -14.97 1.43 -26.36
CA GLY A 107 -13.58 1.81 -26.63
C GLY A 107 -12.57 0.69 -26.43
N LEU A 108 -13.00 -0.52 -26.04
CA LEU A 108 -12.17 -1.73 -26.00
C LEU A 108 -12.47 -2.64 -27.19
N ALA A 109 -11.49 -3.44 -27.59
CA ALA A 109 -11.59 -4.45 -28.64
C ALA A 109 -11.33 -5.84 -28.07
N CYS A 110 -12.15 -6.81 -28.46
CA CYS A 110 -11.93 -8.20 -28.11
C CYS A 110 -10.81 -8.80 -28.97
N THR A 111 -9.67 -9.09 -28.35
CA THR A 111 -8.50 -9.69 -29.00
C THR A 111 -8.09 -10.94 -28.22
N ASP A 112 -7.99 -12.08 -28.90
CA ASP A 112 -7.66 -13.38 -28.27
C ASP A 112 -8.54 -13.74 -27.06
N GLY A 113 -9.81 -13.34 -27.12
CA GLY A 113 -10.77 -13.58 -26.04
C GLY A 113 -10.62 -12.66 -24.84
N VAL A 114 -9.77 -11.63 -24.92
CA VAL A 114 -9.55 -10.61 -23.88
C VAL A 114 -9.85 -9.21 -24.42
N CYS A 115 -10.48 -8.37 -23.60
CA CYS A 115 -10.78 -6.99 -23.93
C CYS A 115 -9.56 -6.09 -23.70
N VAL A 116 -9.05 -5.48 -24.76
CA VAL A 116 -7.86 -4.62 -24.75
C VAL A 116 -8.16 -3.25 -25.36
N ASP A 117 -7.43 -2.20 -24.97
CA ASP A 117 -7.54 -0.90 -25.65
C ASP A 117 -6.79 -0.96 -26.99
N PRO A 118 -7.46 -0.79 -28.14
CA PRO A 118 -6.80 -0.78 -29.44
C PRO A 118 -5.93 0.47 -29.69
N ARG A 119 -5.96 1.47 -28.81
CA ARG A 119 -5.22 2.74 -28.96
C ARG A 119 -3.90 2.79 -28.19
N GLY A 120 -3.69 1.89 -27.22
CA GLY A 120 -2.44 1.79 -26.43
C GLY A 120 -2.27 2.88 -25.39
#